data_AF-A0A9E2UF86-F1
#
_entry.id   AF-A0A9E2UF86-F1
#
_cell.length_a   1.000
_cell.length_b   1.000
_cell.length_c   1.000
_cell.angle_alpha   90.00
_cell.angle_beta   90.00
_cell.angle_gamma   90.00
#
_symmetry.space_group_name_H-M   'P 1'
#
loop_
_entity.id
_entity.type
_entity.pdbx_description
1 polymer ?
#
loop_
_entity_poly.entity_id
_entity_poly.type
_entity_poly.pdbx_seq_one_letter_code
_entity_poly.pdbx_strand_id
1 'polypeptide(L)' 'MSGTKPLVGALAQEATERPPWWLMRQAGRYLPEYRAVRSRARDFVELCLTPHLAAELTLQP' A
#
# COMPACT_ATOMS: atom_id res chain seq x y z
N MET A 1 -12.67 -11.71 15.03
CA MET A 1 -11.50 -12.18 14.26
C MET A 1 -11.87 -12.04 12.80
N SER A 2 -11.18 -11.19 12.05
CA SER A 2 -11.51 -10.86 10.66
C SER A 2 -11.42 -12.12 9.79
N GLY A 3 -12.42 -12.38 8.95
CA GLY A 3 -12.43 -13.51 8.02
C GLY A 3 -11.21 -13.51 7.09
N THR A 4 -10.90 -14.65 6.49
CA THR A 4 -9.78 -14.82 5.56
C THR A 4 -9.83 -13.76 4.46
N LYS A 5 -8.74 -13.00 4.29
CA LYS A 5 -8.66 -11.95 3.26
C LYS A 5 -8.76 -12.60 1.87
N PRO A 6 -9.54 -12.04 0.91
CA PRO A 6 -9.72 -12.63 -0.41
C PRO A 6 -8.42 -12.90 -1.16
N LEU A 7 -7.41 -12.02 -1.03
CA LEU A 7 -6.09 -12.22 -1.62
C LEU A 7 -5.39 -13.48 -1.09
N VAL A 8 -5.51 -13.77 0.21
CA VAL A 8 -4.87 -14.95 0.82
C VAL A 8 -5.61 -16.22 0.39
N GLY A 9 -6.94 -16.20 0.36
CA GLY A 9 -7.74 -17.33 -0.13
C GLY A 9 -7.45 -17.66 -1.60
N ALA A 10 -7.38 -16.64 -2.47
CA ALA A 10 -7.02 -16.83 -3.87
C ALA A 10 -5.63 -17.46 -4.04
N LEU A 11 -4.64 -17.05 -3.24
CA LEU A 11 -3.29 -17.64 -3.25
C LEU A 11 -3.28 -19.08 -2.69
N ALA A 12 -4.20 -19.41 -1.79
CA ALA A 12 -4.43 -20.76 -1.26
C ALA A 12 -5.32 -21.64 -2.16
N GLN A 13 -5.65 -21.18 -3.37
CA GLN A 13 -6.53 -21.86 -4.33
C GLN A 13 -7.98 -22.05 -3.84
N GLU A 14 -8.44 -21.24 -2.90
CA GLU A 14 -9.83 -21.20 -2.46
C GLU A 14 -10.71 -20.45 -3.46
N ALA A 15 -11.98 -20.85 -3.57
CA ALA A 15 -12.95 -20.14 -4.40
C ALA A 15 -13.31 -18.79 -3.77
N THR A 16 -13.02 -17.69 -4.47
CA THR A 16 -13.38 -16.33 -4.07
C THR A 16 -14.56 -15.80 -4.88
N GLU A 17 -15.55 -15.14 -4.26
CA GLU A 17 -16.69 -14.52 -4.97
C GLU A 17 -16.24 -13.51 -6.04
N ARG A 18 -15.18 -12.75 -5.73
CA ARG A 18 -14.62 -11.71 -6.61
C ARG A 18 -13.10 -11.86 -6.67
N PRO A 19 -12.48 -11.84 -7.86
CA PRO A 19 -11.03 -11.87 -7.98
C PRO A 19 -10.39 -10.67 -7.24
N PRO A 20 -9.48 -10.91 -6.28
CA PRO A 20 -8.74 -9.82 -5.64
C PRO A 20 -7.77 -9.19 -6.65
N TRP A 21 -7.60 -7.87 -6.57
CA TRP A 21 -6.67 -7.14 -7.42
C TRP A 21 -5.85 -6.15 -6.58
N TRP A 22 -4.67 -5.81 -7.09
CA TRP A 22 -3.79 -4.78 -6.56
C TRP A 22 -2.93 -4.25 -7.72
N LEU A 23 -2.35 -3.07 -7.54
CA LEU A 23 -1.44 -2.48 -8.53
C LEU A 23 -0.04 -2.35 -7.93
N MET A 24 0.96 -2.80 -8.69
CA MET A 24 2.34 -2.50 -8.36
C MET A 24 2.53 -0.98 -8.33
N ARG A 25 3.13 -0.49 -7.24
CA ARG A 25 3.40 0.94 -7.02
C ARG A 25 2.13 1.81 -6.92
N GLN A 26 1.04 1.27 -6.36
CA GLN A 26 -0.18 2.04 -6.05
C GLN A 26 0.10 3.28 -5.17
N ALA A 27 0.97 3.17 -4.16
CA ALA A 27 1.46 4.33 -3.42
C ALA A 27 2.61 4.98 -4.21
N GLY A 28 2.27 5.86 -5.15
CA GLY A 28 3.23 6.42 -6.09
C GLY A 28 3.04 7.90 -6.41
N ARG A 29 4.02 8.47 -7.12
CA ARG A 29 4.07 9.91 -7.47
C ARG A 29 2.88 10.42 -8.29
N TYR A 30 2.06 9.53 -8.85
CA TYR A 30 0.85 9.93 -9.55
C TYR A 30 -0.17 10.54 -8.58
N LEU A 31 -0.21 10.08 -7.33
CA LEU A 31 -1.04 10.64 -6.28
C LEU A 31 -0.47 12.00 -5.80
N PRO A 32 -1.28 13.09 -5.77
CA PRO A 32 -0.85 14.35 -5.17
C PRO A 32 -0.59 14.23 -3.66
N GLU A 33 -1.33 13.36 -2.96
CA GLU A 33 -1.15 13.09 -1.53
C GLU A 33 0.22 12.43 -1.27
N TYR A 34 0.65 11.52 -2.14
CA TYR A 34 1.99 10.91 -2.05
C TYR A 34 3.07 11.97 -2.17
N ARG A 35 2.91 12.91 -3.12
CA ARG A 35 3.86 14.00 -3.34
C ARG A 35 3.94 14.95 -2.13
N ALA A 36 2.82 15.21 -1.46
CA ALA A 36 2.77 16.06 -0.27
C ALA A 36 3.46 15.41 0.94
N VAL A 37 3.32 14.10 1.13
CA VAL A 37 4.06 13.38 2.20
C VAL A 37 5.54 13.27 1.83
N ARG A 38 5.84 13.01 0.55
CA ARG A 38 7.20 12.92 0.02
C ARG A 38 8.01 14.19 0.27
N SER A 39 7.40 15.38 0.18
CA SER A 39 8.07 16.65 0.44
C SER A 39 8.41 16.90 1.90
N ARG A 40 7.90 16.09 2.84
CA ARG A 40 8.24 16.17 4.28
C ARG A 40 9.56 15.49 4.63
N ALA A 41 10.03 14.57 3.78
CA ALA A 41 11.32 13.89 3.95
C ALA A 41 12.41 14.55 3.09
N ARG A 42 13.66 14.55 3.57
CA ARG A 42 14.81 15.10 2.85
C ARG A 42 15.14 14.28 1.61
N ASP A 43 15.11 12.95 1.72
CA ASP A 43 15.45 12.03 0.64
C ASP A 43 14.61 10.75 0.65
N PHE A 44 14.87 9.85 -0.32
CA PHE A 44 14.11 8.58 -0.47
C PHE A 44 14.39 7.58 0.62
N VAL A 45 15.64 7.54 1.08
CA VAL A 45 16.07 6.59 2.08
C VAL A 45 15.42 6.96 3.43
N GLU A 46 15.46 8.23 3.81
CA GLU A 46 14.81 8.72 5.03
C GLU A 46 13.30 8.42 5.02
N LEU A 47 12.63 8.64 3.88
CA LEU A 47 11.21 8.35 3.74
C LEU A 47 10.90 6.86 4.01
N CYS A 48 11.70 5.95 3.46
CA CYS A 48 11.54 4.52 3.66
C CYS A 48 11.90 4.06 5.08
N LEU A 49 12.87 4.73 5.71
CA LEU A 49 13.36 4.37 7.04
C LEU A 49 12.60 5.06 8.18
N THR A 50 11.69 5.99 7.88
CA THR A 50 10.82 6.64 8.86
C THR A 50 9.48 5.91 8.93
N PRO A 51 9.21 5.10 9.97
CA PRO A 51 8.05 4.19 9.98
C PRO A 51 6.70 4.90 9.87
N HIS A 52 6.58 6.08 10.48
CA HIS A 52 5.35 6.87 10.43
C HIS A 52 5.04 7.36 9.01
N LEU A 53 6.03 7.87 8.28
CA LEU A 53 5.85 8.33 6.89
C LEU A 53 5.61 7.15 5.95
N ALA A 54 6.32 6.03 6.14
CA ALA A 54 6.10 4.82 5.33
C ALA A 54 4.69 4.24 5.52
N ALA A 55 4.17 4.24 6.75
CA ALA A 55 2.81 3.83 7.04
C ALA A 55 1.78 4.78 6.41
N GLU A 56 1.97 6.10 6.53
CA GLU A 56 1.09 7.11 5.91
C GLU A 56 0.99 6.90 4.40
N LEU A 57 2.12 6.66 3.72
CA LEU A 57 2.14 6.37 2.28
C LEU A 57 1.47 5.05 1.90
N THR A 58 1.62 4.01 2.72
CA THR A 58 1.04 2.68 2.45
C THR A 58 -0.48 2.68 2.56
N LEU A 59 -1.03 3.55 3.41
CA LEU A 59 -2.47 3.68 3.67
C LEU A 59 -3.17 4.70 2.75
N GLN A 60 -2.45 5.28 1.78
CA GLN A 60 -3.07 6.17 0.79
C GLN A 60 -4.00 5.37 -0.14
N PRO A 61 -5.08 6.02 -0.62
CA PRO A 61 -6.04 5.41 -1.56
C PRO A 61 -5.41 5.06 -2.92
#